data_AF-A0A5C8NPE1-F1
#
_entry.id   AF-A0A5C8NPE1-F1
#
_cell.length_a   1.000
_cell.length_b   1.000
_cell.length_c   1.000
_cell.angle_alpha   90.00
_cell.angle_beta   90.00
_cell.angle_gamma   90.00
#
_symmetry.space_group_name_H-M   'P 1'
#
loop_
_entity.id
_entity.type
_entity.pdbx_description
1 polymer ?
#
loop_
_entity_poly.entity_id
_entity_poly.type
_entity_poly.pdbx_seq_one_letter_code
_entity_poly.pdbx_strand_id
1 'polypeptide(L)'
;METNAAAPPLRGTHDGWHRLPLASLDFETTGVDPRTDRILSYALIDGPVAVSGLVDAGVPIPPASAEVHGLTAAMLTGEPTPSRVLAGILEWVESLIDRGVGLVVFNAAYDLTMLRAEARRNGLREPDWSRLLVVDPYVVDWGIARGSLGRRRLVDVAAYYGVPIESAHDAMCDARAARDVAVELGARHPHVGSLALGELMVQQRRWFADRVAEWNSYARTSGRPVDDPTGWPLAA
;
A
#
# COMPACT_ATOMS: atom_id res chain seq x y z
N MET A 1 -12.64 27.24 0.94
CA MET A 1 -13.70 26.88 -0.02
C MET A 1 -13.70 25.36 -0.07
N GLU A 2 -14.51 24.73 0.78
CA GLU A 2 -14.63 23.27 0.82
C GLU A 2 -15.25 22.82 -0.50
N THR A 3 -14.45 22.16 -1.33
CA THR A 3 -14.96 21.40 -2.47
C THR A 3 -15.84 20.31 -1.91
N ASN A 4 -17.16 20.45 -2.05
CA ASN A 4 -18.14 19.42 -1.73
C ASN A 4 -17.87 18.23 -2.66
N ALA A 5 -16.98 17.32 -2.25
CA ALA A 5 -16.69 16.10 -2.99
C ALA A 5 -18.00 15.33 -3.11
N ALA A 6 -18.45 15.07 -4.33
CA ALA A 6 -19.67 14.32 -4.57
C ALA A 6 -19.59 12.96 -3.86
N ALA A 7 -20.60 12.61 -3.06
CA ALA A 7 -20.65 11.36 -2.32
C ALA A 7 -20.30 10.14 -3.20
N PRO A 8 -19.66 9.10 -2.66
CA PRO A 8 -19.31 7.91 -3.43
C PRO A 8 -20.56 7.25 -4.03
N PRO A 9 -20.44 6.57 -5.19
CA PRO A 9 -21.55 5.80 -5.74
C PRO A 9 -22.11 4.80 -4.72
N LEU A 10 -23.38 4.43 -4.90
CA LEU A 10 -24.01 3.41 -4.08
C LEU A 10 -23.29 2.06 -4.25
N ARG A 11 -23.24 1.29 -3.16
CA ARG A 11 -22.68 -0.05 -3.18
C ARG A 11 -23.52 -0.95 -4.11
N GLY A 12 -22.87 -1.57 -5.07
CA GLY A 12 -23.45 -2.54 -6.00
C GLY A 12 -23.58 -3.94 -5.39
N THR A 13 -24.33 -4.79 -6.08
CA THR A 13 -24.58 -6.20 -5.69
C THR A 13 -23.83 -7.21 -6.55
N HIS A 14 -23.01 -6.76 -7.49
CA HIS A 14 -22.24 -7.62 -8.40
C HIS A 14 -21.15 -8.42 -7.66
N ASP A 15 -20.78 -9.54 -8.27
CA ASP A 15 -19.61 -10.31 -7.85
C ASP A 15 -18.32 -9.72 -8.44
N GLY A 16 -17.18 -10.10 -7.86
CA GLY A 16 -15.88 -9.62 -8.33
C GLY A 16 -14.78 -9.79 -7.29
N TRP A 17 -13.59 -9.25 -7.59
CA TRP A 17 -12.41 -9.42 -6.73
C TRP A 17 -12.60 -8.91 -5.30
N HIS A 18 -13.44 -7.89 -5.12
CA HIS A 18 -13.77 -7.29 -3.82
C HIS A 18 -14.59 -8.21 -2.88
N ARG A 19 -15.05 -9.37 -3.38
CA ARG A 19 -15.72 -10.42 -2.58
C ARG A 19 -14.85 -11.66 -2.37
N LEU A 20 -13.70 -11.74 -3.06
CA LEU A 20 -12.75 -12.83 -2.90
C LEU A 20 -11.88 -12.59 -1.66
N PRO A 21 -11.18 -13.63 -1.15
CA PRO A 21 -10.17 -13.43 -0.12
C PRO A 21 -9.13 -12.40 -0.57
N LEU A 22 -8.91 -11.39 0.27
CA LEU A 22 -7.89 -10.36 0.11
C LEU A 22 -7.04 -10.32 1.38
N ALA A 23 -5.73 -10.30 1.18
CA ALA A 23 -4.76 -10.02 2.23
C ALA A 23 -4.42 -8.52 2.25
N SER A 24 -3.88 -7.98 3.34
CA SER A 24 -3.32 -6.63 3.36
C SER A 24 -2.03 -6.52 4.14
N LEU A 25 -1.21 -5.54 3.74
CA LEU A 25 0.10 -5.24 4.28
C LEU A 25 0.23 -3.73 4.45
N ASP A 26 0.85 -3.32 5.55
CA ASP A 26 1.29 -1.95 5.80
C ASP A 26 2.57 -1.93 6.65
N PHE A 27 3.41 -0.90 6.48
CA PHE A 27 4.63 -0.68 7.24
C PHE A 27 4.71 0.74 7.81
N GLU A 28 5.19 0.85 9.05
CA GLU A 28 5.77 2.11 9.53
C GLU A 28 7.28 2.10 9.31
N THR A 29 7.83 3.24 8.89
CA THR A 29 9.20 3.29 8.35
C THR A 29 9.98 4.50 8.84
N THR A 30 11.30 4.49 8.67
CA THR A 30 12.15 5.62 9.07
C THR A 30 11.97 6.86 8.20
N GLY A 31 11.29 6.79 7.05
CA GLY A 31 11.21 7.92 6.13
C GLY A 31 10.28 7.68 4.95
N VAL A 32 10.69 8.13 3.76
CA VAL A 32 9.87 8.13 2.53
C VAL A 32 10.64 7.64 1.30
N ASP A 33 11.90 7.25 1.43
CA ASP A 33 12.68 6.63 0.36
C ASP A 33 12.69 5.10 0.55
N PRO A 34 11.90 4.35 -0.23
CA PRO A 34 11.80 2.90 -0.06
C PRO A 34 13.12 2.17 -0.35
N ARG A 35 14.10 2.82 -0.98
CA ARG A 35 15.40 2.20 -1.27
C ARG A 35 16.37 2.32 -0.10
N THR A 36 16.25 3.35 0.73
CA THR A 36 17.26 3.69 1.74
C THR A 36 16.74 3.76 3.17
N ASP A 37 15.43 3.92 3.38
CA ASP A 37 14.80 3.85 4.69
C ASP A 37 14.66 2.39 5.20
N ARG A 38 14.22 2.24 6.45
CA ARG A 38 14.06 0.96 7.16
C ARG A 38 12.63 0.78 7.66
N ILE A 39 12.19 -0.48 7.71
CA ILE A 39 10.91 -0.88 8.32
C ILE A 39 11.08 -0.90 9.85
N LEU A 40 10.12 -0.31 10.56
CA LEU A 40 10.08 -0.19 12.03
C LEU A 40 8.92 -0.97 12.65
N SER A 41 7.80 -1.09 11.93
CA SER A 41 6.70 -1.97 12.29
C SER A 41 6.01 -2.50 11.04
N TYR A 42 5.19 -3.53 11.21
CA TYR A 42 4.45 -4.15 10.12
C TYR A 42 3.10 -4.66 10.60
N ALA A 43 2.16 -4.78 9.67
CA ALA A 43 0.94 -5.54 9.86
C ALA A 43 0.61 -6.38 8.62
N LEU A 44 0.27 -7.65 8.84
CA LEU A 44 -0.16 -8.62 7.84
C LEU A 44 -1.56 -9.09 8.22
N ILE A 45 -2.52 -8.96 7.31
CA ILE A 45 -3.87 -9.47 7.50
C ILE A 45 -4.17 -10.45 6.38
N ASP A 46 -4.56 -11.67 6.71
CA ASP A 46 -4.97 -12.71 5.76
C ASP A 46 -6.18 -13.48 6.33
N GLY A 47 -7.36 -13.19 5.75
CA GLY A 47 -8.62 -13.71 6.26
C GLY A 47 -8.84 -13.31 7.74
N PRO A 48 -9.07 -14.28 8.65
CA PRO A 48 -9.24 -14.01 10.08
C PRO A 48 -7.93 -13.79 10.83
N VAL A 49 -6.78 -14.08 10.21
CA VAL A 49 -5.46 -13.97 10.85
C VAL A 49 -4.95 -12.55 10.65
N ALA A 50 -4.56 -11.91 11.75
CA ALA A 50 -3.90 -10.62 11.75
C ALA A 50 -2.64 -10.72 12.62
N VAL A 51 -1.49 -10.34 12.06
CA VAL A 51 -0.19 -10.34 12.73
C VAL A 51 0.39 -8.95 12.59
N SER A 52 0.88 -8.38 13.68
CA SER A 52 1.71 -7.18 13.65
C SER A 52 2.90 -7.33 14.58
N GLY A 53 3.91 -6.50 14.37
CA GLY A 53 5.07 -6.46 15.24
C GLY A 53 5.97 -5.28 14.96
N LEU A 54 6.95 -5.11 15.84
CA LEU A 54 8.01 -4.11 15.74
C LEU A 54 9.28 -4.74 15.18
N VAL A 55 10.17 -3.89 14.68
CA VAL A 55 11.46 -4.28 14.11
C VAL A 55 12.55 -3.40 14.70
N ASP A 56 13.59 -4.03 15.27
CA ASP A 56 14.81 -3.32 15.65
C ASP A 56 15.64 -3.07 14.38
N ALA A 57 15.38 -1.95 13.70
CA ALA A 57 16.04 -1.61 12.44
C ALA A 57 17.56 -1.31 12.58
N GLY A 58 18.08 -1.17 13.81
CA GLY A 58 19.48 -0.88 14.07
C GLY A 58 19.96 0.49 13.54
N VAL A 59 19.04 1.41 13.23
CA VAL A 59 19.34 2.76 12.75
C VAL A 59 18.60 3.82 13.58
N PRO A 60 19.10 5.08 13.63
CA PRO A 60 18.36 6.16 14.26
C PRO A 60 17.00 6.41 13.58
N ILE A 61 15.96 6.64 14.38
CA ILE A 61 14.64 7.03 13.89
C ILE A 61 14.62 8.56 13.73
N PRO A 62 14.37 9.10 12.53
CA PRO A 62 14.23 10.55 12.35
C PRO A 62 13.05 11.11 13.18
N PRO A 63 13.20 12.28 13.83
CA PRO A 63 12.12 12.88 14.63
C PRO A 63 10.82 13.09 13.84
N ALA A 64 10.92 13.50 12.56
CA ALA A 64 9.76 13.71 11.71
C ALA A 64 8.94 12.44 11.48
N SER A 65 9.58 11.27 11.41
CA SER A 65 8.90 9.98 11.26
C SER A 65 8.27 9.56 12.59
N ALA A 66 9.01 9.71 13.69
CA ALA A 66 8.49 9.46 15.04
C ALA A 66 7.29 10.36 15.39
N GLU A 67 7.22 11.59 14.90
CA GLU A 67 6.05 12.48 15.04
C GLU A 67 4.81 11.97 14.30
N VAL A 68 5.00 11.19 13.23
CA VAL A 68 3.92 10.62 12.42
C VAL A 68 3.36 9.36 13.07
N HIS A 69 4.21 8.37 13.34
CA HIS A 69 3.79 7.03 13.77
C HIS A 69 4.01 6.74 15.27
N GLY A 70 4.62 7.67 16.01
CA GLY A 70 4.81 7.57 17.47
C GLY A 70 5.82 6.53 17.96
N LEU A 71 6.57 5.86 17.08
CA LEU A 71 7.55 4.84 17.46
C LEU A 71 8.85 5.51 17.92
N THR A 72 9.37 5.04 19.05
CA THR A 72 10.60 5.55 19.65
C THR A 72 11.69 4.48 19.65
N ALA A 73 12.96 4.90 19.69
CA ALA A 73 14.09 3.96 19.74
C ALA A 73 14.01 3.00 20.95
N ALA A 74 13.47 3.47 22.08
CA ALA A 74 13.27 2.65 23.26
C ALA A 74 12.24 1.53 23.06
N MET A 75 11.21 1.75 22.24
CA MET A 75 10.20 0.73 21.90
C MET A 75 10.76 -0.34 20.96
N LEU A 76 11.73 0.02 20.11
CA LEU A 76 12.30 -0.91 19.13
C LEU A 76 13.52 -1.68 19.67
N THR A 77 14.16 -1.19 20.73
CA THR A 77 15.37 -1.82 21.26
C THR A 77 15.07 -3.22 21.77
N GLY A 78 15.71 -4.23 21.18
CA GLY A 78 15.54 -5.63 21.57
C GLY A 78 14.37 -6.35 20.88
N GLU A 79 13.64 -5.66 20.01
CA GLU A 79 12.70 -6.27 19.08
C GLU A 79 13.46 -7.13 18.05
N PRO A 80 12.77 -8.03 17.32
CA PRO A 80 13.41 -8.88 16.33
C PRO A 80 14.17 -8.08 15.25
N THR A 81 15.33 -8.60 14.85
CA THR A 81 16.16 -8.03 13.78
C THR A 81 15.43 -8.08 12.43
N PRO A 82 15.73 -7.18 11.47
CA PRO A 82 15.06 -7.13 10.18
C PRO A 82 15.10 -8.47 9.44
N SER A 83 16.27 -9.12 9.37
CA SER A 83 16.42 -10.41 8.69
C SER A 83 15.44 -11.49 9.16
N ARG A 84 15.14 -11.53 10.46
CA ARG A 84 14.20 -12.49 11.07
C ARG A 84 12.76 -12.17 10.70
N VAL A 85 12.37 -10.91 10.81
CA VAL A 85 10.99 -10.46 10.52
C VAL A 85 10.69 -10.58 9.04
N LEU A 86 11.60 -10.08 8.21
CA LEU A 86 11.43 -10.02 6.75
C LEU A 86 11.38 -11.40 6.13
N ALA A 87 12.14 -12.39 6.64
CA ALA A 87 12.04 -13.77 6.16
C ALA A 87 10.58 -14.29 6.24
N GLY A 88 9.91 -14.07 7.37
CA GLY A 88 8.51 -14.46 7.54
C GLY A 88 7.54 -13.67 6.66
N ILE A 89 7.77 -12.37 6.47
CA ILE A 89 6.95 -11.54 5.56
C ILE A 89 7.10 -12.02 4.11
N LEU A 90 8.32 -12.29 3.65
CA LEU A 90 8.60 -12.75 2.28
C LEU A 90 8.00 -14.14 2.02
N GLU A 91 8.11 -15.06 3.00
CA GLU A 91 7.45 -16.37 2.95
C GLU A 91 5.92 -16.24 2.90
N TRP A 92 5.35 -15.31 3.68
CA TRP A 92 3.92 -15.02 3.64
C TRP A 92 3.50 -14.49 2.26
N VAL A 93 4.26 -13.57 1.66
CA VAL A 93 3.99 -13.06 0.30
C VAL A 93 4.04 -14.20 -0.75
N GLU A 94 5.03 -15.09 -0.68
CA GLU A 94 5.11 -16.27 -1.56
C GLU A 94 3.88 -17.18 -1.39
N SER A 95 3.40 -17.38 -0.15
CA SER A 95 2.16 -18.12 0.11
C SER A 95 0.91 -17.43 -0.47
N LEU A 96 0.86 -16.10 -0.53
CA LEU A 96 -0.23 -15.40 -1.23
C LEU A 96 -0.20 -15.70 -2.74
N ILE A 97 1.00 -15.68 -3.34
CA ILE A 97 1.22 -15.98 -4.76
C ILE A 97 0.73 -17.39 -5.09
N ASP A 98 1.12 -18.39 -4.30
CA ASP A 98 0.75 -19.78 -4.57
C ASP A 98 -0.74 -20.04 -4.38
N ARG A 99 -1.41 -19.31 -3.49
CA ARG A 99 -2.86 -19.40 -3.29
C ARG A 99 -3.67 -18.50 -4.23
N GLY A 100 -3.02 -17.63 -5.00
CA GLY A 100 -3.69 -16.66 -5.86
C GLY A 100 -4.50 -15.59 -5.10
N VAL A 101 -4.10 -15.26 -3.87
CA VAL A 101 -4.75 -14.25 -3.03
C VAL A 101 -4.24 -12.85 -3.41
N GLY A 102 -5.15 -11.90 -3.60
CA GLY A 102 -4.78 -10.51 -3.85
C GLY A 102 -4.23 -9.83 -2.60
N LEU A 103 -3.08 -9.17 -2.72
CA LEU A 103 -2.45 -8.37 -1.67
C LEU A 103 -2.85 -6.90 -1.80
N VAL A 104 -3.57 -6.39 -0.80
CA VAL A 104 -3.96 -4.98 -0.71
C VAL A 104 -2.86 -4.18 -0.02
N VAL A 105 -2.36 -3.15 -0.69
CA VAL A 105 -1.37 -2.20 -0.13
C VAL A 105 -1.71 -0.80 -0.63
N PHE A 106 -1.88 0.16 0.27
CA PHE A 106 -2.20 1.53 -0.12
C PHE A 106 -0.94 2.25 -0.60
N ASN A 107 -0.88 2.62 -1.88
CA ASN A 107 0.34 3.11 -2.53
C ASN A 107 1.46 2.04 -2.56
N ALA A 108 1.11 0.87 -3.08
CA ALA A 108 1.92 -0.36 -3.07
C ALA A 108 3.36 -0.21 -3.60
N ALA A 109 3.58 0.75 -4.51
CA ALA A 109 4.91 1.06 -5.02
C ALA A 109 5.92 1.42 -3.92
N TYR A 110 5.46 1.97 -2.79
CA TYR A 110 6.31 2.27 -1.65
C TYR A 110 6.70 0.99 -0.89
N ASP A 111 5.75 0.35 -0.22
CA ASP A 111 5.98 -0.77 0.69
C ASP A 111 6.62 -1.97 -0.01
N LEU A 112 6.17 -2.31 -1.21
CA LEU A 112 6.72 -3.46 -1.92
C LEU A 112 8.15 -3.18 -2.40
N THR A 113 8.45 -1.96 -2.84
CA THR A 113 9.83 -1.58 -3.19
C THR A 113 10.72 -1.62 -1.95
N MET A 114 10.20 -1.17 -0.80
CA MET A 114 10.92 -1.24 0.47
C MET A 114 11.18 -2.67 0.91
N LEU A 115 10.15 -3.52 0.90
CA LEU A 115 10.28 -4.94 1.24
C LEU A 115 11.34 -5.63 0.36
N ARG A 116 11.37 -5.30 -0.94
CA ARG A 116 12.38 -5.82 -1.86
C ARG A 116 13.78 -5.29 -1.57
N ALA A 117 13.92 -4.00 -1.26
CA ALA A 117 15.20 -3.40 -0.91
C ALA A 117 15.75 -3.98 0.40
N GLU A 118 14.88 -4.16 1.40
CA GLU A 118 15.17 -4.82 2.67
C GLU A 118 15.55 -6.30 2.50
N ALA A 119 14.83 -7.05 1.66
CA ALA A 119 15.18 -8.44 1.33
C ALA A 119 16.61 -8.53 0.78
N ARG A 120 16.95 -7.70 -0.20
CA ARG A 120 18.29 -7.64 -0.80
C ARG A 120 19.36 -7.23 0.22
N ARG A 121 19.09 -6.22 1.04
CA ARG A 121 19.98 -5.73 2.09
C ARG A 121 20.33 -6.81 3.11
N ASN A 122 19.38 -7.69 3.40
CA ASN A 122 19.55 -8.79 4.37
C ASN A 122 19.95 -10.13 3.71
N GLY A 123 20.17 -10.16 2.38
CA GLY A 123 20.53 -11.39 1.66
C GLY A 123 19.44 -12.45 1.67
N LEU A 124 18.17 -12.05 1.76
CA LEU A 124 17.01 -12.94 1.83
C LEU A 124 16.52 -13.31 0.42
N ARG A 125 15.89 -14.48 0.32
CA ARG A 125 15.22 -14.92 -0.91
C ARG A 125 14.02 -14.03 -1.20
N GLU A 126 13.96 -13.51 -2.42
CA GLU A 126 12.80 -12.77 -2.92
C GLU A 126 11.67 -13.74 -3.35
N PRO A 127 10.39 -13.41 -3.12
CA PRO A 127 9.27 -14.12 -3.71
C PRO A 127 9.21 -13.89 -5.23
N ASP A 128 8.40 -14.67 -5.93
CA ASP A 128 8.14 -14.43 -7.36
C ASP A 128 7.23 -13.20 -7.56
N TRP A 129 7.81 -12.02 -7.43
CA TRP A 129 7.14 -10.73 -7.60
C TRP A 129 6.35 -10.62 -8.91
N SER A 130 6.73 -11.36 -9.95
CA SER A 130 6.05 -11.32 -11.26
C SER A 130 4.66 -11.95 -11.23
N ARG A 131 4.41 -12.86 -10.28
CA ARG A 131 3.14 -13.56 -10.07
C ARG A 131 2.27 -12.91 -8.98
N LEU A 132 2.80 -11.95 -8.22
CA LEU A 132 2.06 -11.28 -7.16
C LEU A 132 0.88 -10.46 -7.72
N LEU A 133 -0.31 -10.71 -7.20
CA LEU A 133 -1.52 -9.95 -7.50
C LEU A 133 -1.68 -8.85 -6.45
N VAL A 134 -1.61 -7.58 -6.88
CA VAL A 134 -1.70 -6.40 -6.02
C VAL A 134 -3.01 -5.65 -6.28
N VAL A 135 -3.67 -5.25 -5.20
CA VAL A 135 -4.78 -4.29 -5.22
C VAL A 135 -4.30 -3.04 -4.49
N ASP A 136 -4.13 -1.94 -5.21
CA ASP A 136 -3.66 -0.68 -4.68
C ASP A 136 -4.81 0.33 -4.68
N PRO A 137 -5.50 0.52 -3.55
CA PRO A 137 -6.65 1.43 -3.48
C PRO A 137 -6.31 2.85 -3.89
N TYR A 138 -5.07 3.31 -3.68
CA TYR A 138 -4.63 4.64 -4.08
C TYR A 138 -4.60 4.79 -5.59
N VAL A 139 -4.05 3.78 -6.31
CA VAL A 139 -4.03 3.77 -7.78
C VAL A 139 -5.42 3.60 -8.36
N VAL A 140 -6.23 2.71 -7.79
CA VAL A 140 -7.60 2.45 -8.25
C VAL A 140 -8.48 3.69 -8.09
N ASP A 141 -8.48 4.32 -6.91
CA ASP A 141 -9.24 5.55 -6.67
C ASP A 141 -8.83 6.68 -7.63
N TRP A 142 -7.52 6.87 -7.81
CA TRP A 142 -7.02 7.86 -8.75
C TRP A 142 -7.47 7.55 -10.18
N GLY A 143 -7.43 6.29 -10.60
CA GLY A 143 -7.82 5.87 -11.95
C GLY A 143 -9.30 6.09 -12.27
N ILE A 144 -10.17 5.87 -11.28
CA ILE A 144 -11.62 6.08 -11.41
C ILE A 144 -11.96 7.57 -11.45
N ALA A 145 -11.42 8.35 -10.51
CA ALA A 145 -11.78 9.74 -10.32
C ALA A 145 -10.84 10.74 -11.03
N ARG A 146 -9.80 10.27 -11.73
CA ARG A 146 -8.78 11.04 -12.46
C ARG A 146 -8.41 12.37 -11.80
N GLY A 147 -7.89 12.34 -10.57
CA GLY A 147 -7.44 13.57 -9.93
C GLY A 147 -8.52 14.42 -9.23
N SER A 148 -9.81 14.25 -9.54
CA SER A 148 -10.85 15.23 -9.14
C SER A 148 -11.18 15.34 -7.64
N LEU A 149 -10.81 14.36 -6.81
CA LEU A 149 -11.18 14.30 -5.38
C LEU A 149 -10.19 15.02 -4.44
N GLY A 150 -9.14 15.65 -4.96
CA GLY A 150 -8.16 16.38 -4.13
C GLY A 150 -7.07 15.47 -3.53
N ARG A 151 -6.75 15.67 -2.23
CA ARG A 151 -5.73 14.88 -1.53
C ARG A 151 -6.17 13.41 -1.41
N ARG A 152 -5.21 12.49 -1.49
CA ARG A 152 -5.45 11.03 -1.52
C ARG A 152 -4.59 10.28 -0.52
N ARG A 153 -4.49 10.79 0.71
CA ARG A 153 -3.95 9.97 1.81
C ARG A 153 -4.99 8.90 2.15
N LEU A 154 -4.57 7.80 2.77
CA LEU A 154 -5.49 6.73 3.17
C LEU A 154 -6.68 7.28 3.97
N VAL A 155 -6.43 8.20 4.93
CA VAL A 155 -7.47 8.89 5.70
C VAL A 155 -8.49 9.66 4.84
N ASP A 156 -8.04 10.27 3.75
CA ASP A 156 -8.92 11.05 2.86
C ASP A 156 -9.82 10.11 2.05
N VAL A 157 -9.26 9.03 1.52
CA VAL A 157 -9.99 8.02 0.72
C VAL A 157 -10.92 7.18 1.60
N ALA A 158 -10.47 6.80 2.80
CA ALA A 158 -11.29 6.09 3.78
C ALA A 158 -12.50 6.94 4.21
N ALA A 159 -12.30 8.21 4.53
CA ALA A 159 -13.38 9.14 4.84
C ALA A 159 -14.38 9.26 3.68
N TYR A 160 -13.88 9.34 2.44
CA TYR A 160 -14.74 9.40 1.25
C TYR A 160 -15.64 8.17 1.11
N TYR A 161 -15.11 6.96 1.33
CA TYR A 161 -15.87 5.71 1.22
C TYR A 161 -16.61 5.31 2.51
N GLY A 162 -16.49 6.09 3.59
CA GLY A 162 -17.12 5.79 4.89
C GLY A 162 -16.44 4.64 5.65
N VAL A 163 -15.15 4.41 5.41
CA VAL A 163 -14.33 3.44 6.15
C VAL A 163 -13.71 4.13 7.37
N PRO A 164 -13.97 3.65 8.60
CA PRO A 164 -13.37 4.23 9.79
C PRO A 164 -11.88 3.88 9.89
N ILE A 165 -11.10 4.81 10.44
CA ILE A 165 -9.71 4.59 10.84
C ILE A 165 -9.62 4.97 12.31
N GLU A 166 -9.30 4.01 13.17
CA GLU A 166 -9.23 4.22 14.62
C GLU A 166 -8.01 5.06 15.00
N SER A 167 -6.85 4.69 14.44
CA SER A 167 -5.59 5.40 14.60
C SER A 167 -4.85 5.40 13.27
N ALA A 168 -4.70 6.57 12.65
CA ALA A 168 -3.84 6.69 11.47
C ALA A 168 -2.37 6.58 11.88
N HIS A 169 -1.51 6.08 10.99
CA HIS A 169 -0.08 5.84 11.27
C HIS A 169 0.16 4.76 12.33
N ASP A 170 -0.75 3.79 12.38
CA ASP A 170 -0.58 2.50 13.02
C ASP A 170 -0.75 1.43 11.94
N ALA A 171 0.28 0.61 11.74
CA ALA A 171 0.30 -0.36 10.64
C ALA A 171 -0.92 -1.30 10.64
N MET A 172 -1.43 -1.72 11.79
CA MET A 172 -2.60 -2.61 11.85
C MET A 172 -3.88 -1.90 11.44
N CYS A 173 -4.08 -0.67 11.91
CA CYS A 173 -5.22 0.17 11.53
C CYS A 173 -5.17 0.50 10.04
N ASP A 174 -4.01 0.88 9.51
CA ASP A 174 -3.83 1.29 8.13
C ASP A 174 -3.94 0.09 7.16
N ALA A 175 -3.36 -1.08 7.49
CA ALA A 175 -3.55 -2.30 6.71
C ALA A 175 -5.03 -2.74 6.65
N ARG A 176 -5.78 -2.59 7.75
CA ARG A 176 -7.21 -2.91 7.79
C ARG A 176 -8.01 -1.91 6.95
N ALA A 177 -7.77 -0.63 7.14
CA ALA A 177 -8.44 0.43 6.41
C ALA A 177 -8.18 0.33 4.91
N ALA A 178 -6.94 0.05 4.49
CA ALA A 178 -6.60 -0.15 3.08
C ALA A 178 -7.41 -1.29 2.45
N ARG A 179 -7.53 -2.44 3.15
CA ARG A 179 -8.34 -3.58 2.71
C ARG A 179 -9.82 -3.22 2.61
N ASP A 180 -10.35 -2.55 3.62
CA ASP A 180 -11.78 -2.22 3.67
C ASP A 180 -12.13 -1.14 2.62
N VAL A 181 -11.21 -0.21 2.35
CA VAL A 181 -11.30 0.75 1.23
C VAL A 181 -11.28 0.01 -0.12
N ALA A 182 -10.39 -0.97 -0.32
CA ALA A 182 -10.40 -1.80 -1.54
C ALA A 182 -11.77 -2.47 -1.74
N VAL A 183 -12.35 -3.05 -0.69
CA VAL A 183 -13.67 -3.69 -0.74
C VAL A 183 -14.75 -2.68 -1.15
N GLU A 184 -14.80 -1.51 -0.53
CA GLU A 184 -15.79 -0.47 -0.85
C GLU A 184 -15.61 0.08 -2.26
N LEU A 185 -14.37 0.31 -2.72
CA LEU A 185 -14.05 0.70 -4.09
C LEU A 185 -14.61 -0.30 -5.10
N GLY A 186 -14.26 -1.58 -4.98
CA GLY A 186 -14.72 -2.60 -5.91
C GLY A 186 -16.23 -2.80 -5.86
N ALA A 187 -16.84 -2.69 -4.68
CA ALA A 187 -18.28 -2.84 -4.52
C ALA A 187 -19.06 -1.65 -5.10
N ARG A 188 -18.52 -0.43 -5.11
CA ARG A 188 -19.21 0.77 -5.60
C ARG A 188 -18.95 1.07 -7.08
N HIS A 189 -17.93 0.46 -7.67
CA HIS A 189 -17.53 0.69 -9.05
C HIS A 189 -17.53 -0.61 -9.86
N PRO A 190 -18.70 -1.08 -10.37
CA PRO A 190 -18.83 -2.37 -11.04
C PRO A 190 -17.85 -2.62 -12.19
N HIS A 191 -17.53 -1.57 -12.96
CA HIS A 191 -16.59 -1.65 -14.08
C HIS A 191 -15.14 -1.96 -13.66
N VAL A 192 -14.76 -1.68 -12.41
CA VAL A 192 -13.47 -2.06 -11.82
C VAL A 192 -13.61 -3.31 -10.98
N GLY A 193 -14.65 -3.36 -10.14
CA GLY A 193 -14.92 -4.44 -9.20
C GLY A 193 -15.08 -5.81 -9.85
N SER A 194 -15.61 -5.86 -11.07
CA SER A 194 -15.89 -7.11 -11.80
C SER A 194 -14.71 -7.64 -12.62
N LEU A 195 -13.58 -6.92 -12.67
CA LEU A 195 -12.37 -7.39 -13.36
C LEU A 195 -11.79 -8.63 -12.67
N ALA A 196 -11.12 -9.50 -13.41
CA ALA A 196 -10.22 -10.46 -12.79
C ALA A 196 -9.03 -9.72 -12.16
N LEU A 197 -8.44 -10.24 -11.07
CA LEU A 197 -7.29 -9.59 -10.42
C LEU A 197 -6.11 -9.34 -11.39
N GLY A 198 -5.85 -10.26 -12.32
CA GLY A 198 -4.83 -10.06 -13.37
C GLY A 198 -5.15 -8.91 -14.34
N GLU A 199 -6.43 -8.70 -14.65
CA GLU A 199 -6.86 -7.56 -15.48
C GLU A 199 -6.78 -6.25 -14.69
N LEU A 200 -7.14 -6.29 -13.40
CA LEU A 200 -6.97 -5.17 -12.48
C LEU A 200 -5.49 -4.76 -12.37
N MET A 201 -4.56 -5.72 -12.32
CA MET A 201 -3.11 -5.46 -12.36
C MET A 201 -2.71 -4.68 -13.61
N VAL A 202 -3.17 -5.09 -14.80
CA VAL A 202 -2.89 -4.39 -16.06
C VAL A 202 -3.47 -2.97 -16.04
N GLN A 203 -4.69 -2.82 -15.53
CA GLN A 203 -5.35 -1.52 -15.46
C GLN A 203 -4.67 -0.57 -14.48
N GLN A 204 -4.24 -1.04 -13.31
CA GLN A 204 -3.48 -0.25 -12.33
C GLN A 204 -2.13 0.21 -12.87
N ARG A 205 -1.41 -0.63 -13.64
CA ARG A 205 -0.17 -0.19 -14.31
C ARG A 205 -0.41 0.99 -15.24
N ARG A 206 -1.51 0.98 -16.00
CA ARG A 206 -1.90 2.09 -16.88
C ARG A 206 -2.23 3.35 -16.08
N TRP A 207 -3.08 3.23 -15.05
CA TRP A 207 -3.44 4.36 -14.20
C TRP A 207 -2.26 4.97 -13.46
N PHE A 208 -1.34 4.14 -12.95
CA PHE A 208 -0.11 4.61 -12.34
C PHE A 208 0.76 5.38 -13.35
N ALA A 209 0.97 4.83 -14.55
CA ALA A 209 1.74 5.48 -15.60
C ALA A 209 1.12 6.82 -16.03
N ASP A 210 -0.20 6.88 -16.18
CA ASP A 210 -0.94 8.12 -16.50
C ASP A 210 -0.76 9.16 -15.38
N ARG A 211 -0.87 8.76 -14.12
CA ARG A 211 -0.64 9.65 -12.97
C ARG A 211 0.78 10.19 -12.94
N VAL A 212 1.77 9.32 -13.14
CA VAL A 212 3.18 9.72 -13.20
C VAL A 212 3.43 10.66 -14.39
N ALA A 213 2.79 10.44 -15.54
CA ALA A 213 2.90 11.35 -16.68
C ALA A 213 2.34 12.74 -16.36
N GLU A 214 1.19 12.82 -15.68
CA GLU A 214 0.61 14.09 -15.22
C GLU A 214 1.54 14.81 -14.23
N TRP A 215 2.04 14.09 -13.21
CA TRP A 215 3.03 14.62 -12.27
C TRP A 215 4.28 15.12 -12.99
N ASN A 216 4.85 14.31 -13.89
CA ASN A 216 6.08 14.64 -14.60
C ASN A 216 5.92 15.85 -15.53
N SER A 217 4.72 16.09 -16.07
CA SER A 217 4.42 17.32 -16.81
C SER A 217 4.56 18.54 -15.91
N TYR A 218 3.94 18.51 -14.72
CA TYR A 218 4.06 19.57 -13.72
C TYR A 218 5.49 19.72 -13.19
N ALA A 219 6.15 18.62 -12.82
CA ALA A 219 7.48 18.59 -12.23
C ALA A 219 8.53 19.26 -13.14
N ARG A 220 8.50 18.96 -14.45
CA ARG A 220 9.39 19.59 -15.44
C ARG A 220 9.23 21.10 -15.50
N THR A 221 7.99 21.60 -15.44
CA THR A 221 7.73 23.05 -15.45
C THR A 221 8.13 23.74 -14.14
N SER A 222 8.20 22.98 -13.04
CA SER A 222 8.47 23.49 -11.69
C SER A 222 9.87 23.13 -11.17
N GLY A 223 10.76 22.61 -12.03
CA GLY A 223 12.12 22.22 -11.66
C GLY A 223 12.22 21.11 -10.62
N ARG A 224 11.19 20.27 -10.49
CA ARG A 224 11.16 19.14 -9.57
C ARG A 224 11.63 17.84 -10.23
N PRO A 225 12.13 16.86 -9.45
CA PRO A 225 12.44 15.52 -9.96
C PRO A 225 11.23 14.87 -10.63
N VAL A 226 11.50 14.04 -11.64
CA VAL A 226 10.50 13.22 -12.34
C VAL A 226 10.53 11.79 -11.81
N ASP A 227 9.37 11.14 -11.86
CA ASP A 227 9.19 9.76 -11.41
C ASP A 227 9.16 8.78 -12.60
N ASP A 228 9.44 7.50 -12.33
CA ASP A 228 9.40 6.43 -13.32
C ASP A 228 7.95 5.91 -13.51
N PRO A 229 7.36 6.02 -14.72
CA PRO A 229 5.99 5.55 -14.98
C PRO A 229 5.83 4.03 -14.90
N THR A 230 6.94 3.27 -14.89
CA THR A 230 6.94 1.80 -14.75
C THR A 230 7.12 1.33 -13.31
N GLY A 231 7.21 2.26 -12.35
CA GLY A 231 7.57 1.99 -10.96
C GLY A 231 6.50 1.28 -10.10
N TRP A 232 5.46 0.70 -10.71
CA TRP A 232 4.39 0.01 -9.99
C TRP A 232 4.22 -1.45 -10.47
N PRO A 233 3.96 -2.41 -9.55
CA PRO A 233 3.85 -2.23 -8.10
C PRO A 233 5.22 -2.19 -7.40
N LEU A 234 6.31 -2.32 -8.16
CA LEU A 234 7.68 -2.37 -7.66
C LEU A 234 8.55 -1.46 -8.53
N ALA A 235 9.13 -0.43 -7.95
CA ALA A 235 10.07 0.44 -8.63
C ALA A 235 11.41 -0.28 -8.84
N ALA A 236 12.04 -0.08 -10.00
CA ALA A 236 13.32 -0.71 -10.36
C ALA A 236 14.41 -0.48 -9.30
#